data_AF-A0A7C5U5V3-F1
#
_entry.id   AF-A0A7C5U5V3-F1
#
_cell.length_a   1.000
_cell.length_b   1.000
_cell.length_c   1.000
_cell.angle_alpha   90.00
_cell.angle_beta   90.00
_cell.angle_gamma   90.00
#
_symmetry.space_group_name_H-M   'P 1'
#
loop_
_entity.id
_entity.type
_entity.pdbx_description
1 polymer ?
#
loop_
_entity_poly.entity_id
_entity_poly.type
_entity_poly.pdbx_seq_one_letter_code
_entity_poly.pdbx_strand_id
1 'polypeptide(L)' 'MKTVVSASAPGKVILFGEHFVVSGYPAIVTAIDKRVRVTFSQNLERKFMIISGQTYS' A
#
# COMPACT_ATOMS: atom_id res chain seq x y z
N MET A 1 -12.39 24.48 -5.61
CA MET A 1 -12.49 23.01 -5.75
C MET A 1 -11.57 22.36 -4.74
N LYS A 2 -12.03 21.31 -4.04
CA LYS A 2 -11.20 20.52 -3.12
C LYS A 2 -10.37 19.54 -3.95
N THR A 3 -9.06 19.68 -3.98
CA THR A 3 -8.19 18.71 -4.68
C THR A 3 -8.19 17.40 -3.90
N VAL A 4 -8.61 16.32 -4.55
CA VAL A 4 -8.59 14.97 -4.01
C VAL A 4 -7.67 14.12 -4.89
N VAL A 5 -6.71 13.44 -4.27
CA VAL A 5 -5.79 12.52 -4.95
C VAL A 5 -5.95 11.15 -4.33
N SER A 6 -6.07 10.12 -5.16
CA SER A 6 -6.16 8.73 -4.71
C SER A 6 -5.00 7.91 -5.27
N ALA A 7 -4.43 7.07 -4.41
CA ALA A 7 -3.37 6.15 -4.76
C ALA A 7 -3.70 4.74 -4.25
N SER A 8 -3.15 3.72 -4.91
CA SER A 8 -3.30 2.35 -4.46
C SER A 8 -2.10 1.49 -4.84
N ALA A 9 -1.66 0.64 -3.90
CA ALA A 9 -0.57 -0.30 -4.09
C ALA A 9 -1.04 -1.73 -3.84
N PRO A 10 -0.64 -2.72 -4.67
CA PRO A 10 -0.92 -4.13 -4.41
C PRO A 10 -0.02 -4.66 -3.29
N GLY A 11 -0.50 -5.67 -2.58
CA GLY A 11 0.33 -6.54 -1.76
C GLY A 11 1.16 -7.47 -2.64
N LYS A 12 2.11 -8.17 -2.02
CA LYS A 12 2.93 -9.19 -2.69
C LYS A 12 2.99 -10.46 -1.87
N VAL A 13 3.18 -11.58 -2.56
CA VAL A 13 3.49 -12.88 -1.94
C VAL A 13 4.73 -13.48 -2.59
N ILE A 14 5.41 -14.36 -1.86
CA ILE A 14 6.51 -15.17 -2.38
C ILE A 14 5.91 -16.51 -2.80
N LEU A 15 6.01 -16.87 -4.08
CA LEU A 15 5.53 -18.15 -4.60
C LEU A 15 6.53 -19.27 -4.32
N PHE A 16 7.82 -18.98 -4.51
CA PHE A 16 8.93 -19.89 -4.29
C PHE A 16 10.16 -19.12 -3.82
N GLY A 17 11.03 -19.75 -3.03
CA GLY A 17 12.30 -19.14 -2.67
C GLY A 17 12.33 -18.45 -1.29
N GLU A 18 11.29 -18.58 -0.45
CA GLU A 18 11.19 -17.80 0.80
C GLU A 18 12.38 -18.00 1.74
N HIS A 19 12.84 -19.24 1.90
CA HIS A 19 14.01 -19.54 2.73
C HIS A 19 15.34 -19.41 1.95
N PHE A 20 15.29 -19.45 0.62
CA PHE A 20 16.48 -19.40 -0.25
C PHE A 20 17.01 -17.98 -0.45
N VAL A 21 16.13 -16.97 -0.38
CA VAL A 21 16.53 -15.55 -0.51
C VAL A 21 17.46 -15.11 0.63
N VAL A 22 17.33 -15.71 1.81
CA VAL A 22 18.21 -15.47 2.96
C VAL A 22 19.64 -15.86 2.64
N SER A 23 19.84 -16.85 1.77
CA SER A 23 21.15 -17.32 1.31
C SER A 23 21.63 -16.67 0.01
N GLY A 24 20.97 -15.60 -0.45
CA GLY A 24 21.37 -14.83 -1.64
C GLY A 24 20.88 -15.39 -2.98
N TYR A 25 20.03 -16.43 -2.97
CA TYR A 25 19.44 -16.98 -4.18
C TYR A 25 18.13 -16.24 -4.55
N PRO A 26 17.76 -16.15 -5.83
CA PRO A 26 16.55 -15.45 -6.24
C PRO A 26 15.28 -16.15 -5.73
N ALA A 27 14.22 -15.36 -5.52
CA ALA A 27 12.88 -15.83 -5.19
C ALA A 27 11.87 -15.36 -6.25
N ILE A 28 10.85 -16.17 -6.50
CA ILE A 28 9.75 -15.80 -7.41
C ILE A 28 8.66 -15.16 -6.57
N VAL A 29 8.31 -13.92 -6.90
CA VAL A 29 7.29 -13.13 -6.20
C VAL A 29 6.21 -12.69 -7.18
N THR A 30 4.99 -12.49 -6.68
CA THR A 30 3.90 -11.92 -7.46
C THR A 30 3.12 -10.90 -6.65
N ALA A 31 2.53 -9.92 -7.37
CA ALA A 31 1.53 -9.06 -6.80
C ALA A 31 0.23 -9.85 -6.54
N ILE A 32 -0.49 -9.48 -5.50
CA ILE A 32 -1.83 -10.00 -5.19
C ILE A 32 -2.84 -8.86 -5.12
N ASP A 33 -4.11 -9.17 -5.36
CA ASP A 33 -5.20 -8.20 -5.29
C ASP A 33 -5.66 -7.91 -3.84
N LYS A 34 -4.71 -7.82 -2.93
CA LYS A 34 -4.91 -7.25 -1.58
C LYS A 34 -4.25 -5.89 -1.58
N ARG A 35 -5.04 -4.84 -1.77
CA ARG A 35 -4.51 -3.50 -2.04
C ARG A 35 -4.61 -2.60 -0.82
N VAL A 36 -3.57 -1.80 -0.60
CA VAL A 36 -3.67 -0.59 0.22
C VAL A 36 -4.21 0.53 -0.67
N ARG A 37 -5.10 1.34 -0.12
CA ARG A 37 -5.67 2.51 -0.78
C ARG A 37 -5.48 3.72 0.12
N VAL A 38 -5.10 4.84 -0.46
CA VAL A 38 -4.91 6.11 0.24
C VAL A 38 -5.63 7.20 -0.53
N THR A 39 -6.37 8.04 0.19
CA THR A 39 -6.99 9.23 -0.35
C THR A 39 -6.46 10.43 0.41
N PHE A 40 -5.97 11.42 -0.33
CA PHE A 40 -5.54 12.70 0.20
C PHE A 40 -6.51 13.78 -0.23
N SER A 41 -6.83 14.69 0.69
CA SER A 41 -7.53 15.92 0.35
C SER A 41 -6.93 17.10 1.06
N GLN A 42 -6.75 18.20 0.35
CA GLN A 42 -6.22 19.43 0.95
C GLN A 42 -7.22 19.99 1.97
N ASN A 43 -6.72 20.27 3.18
CA ASN A 43 -7.45 21.02 4.21
C ASN A 43 -6.98 22.49 4.20
N LEU A 44 -7.88 23.42 4.55
CA LEU A 44 -7.60 24.85 4.72
C LEU A 44 -6.90 25.13 6.06
N GLU A 45 -7.11 24.27 7.06
CA GLU A 45 -6.28 24.26 8.25
C GLU A 45 -4.91 23.69 7.87
N ARG A 46 -3.83 24.45 8.12
CA ARG A 46 -2.43 24.06 7.86
C ARG A 46 -1.96 22.93 8.79
N LYS A 47 -2.75 21.87 8.90
CA LYS A 47 -2.55 20.70 9.74
C LYS A 47 -2.49 19.48 8.85
N PHE A 48 -1.55 18.59 9.13
CA PHE A 48 -1.47 17.28 8.52
C PHE A 48 -2.15 16.27 9.43
N MET A 49 -3.15 15.55 8.91
CA MET A 49 -3.85 14.50 9.62
C MET A 49 -3.67 13.19 8.86
N ILE A 50 -3.19 12.18 9.56
CA ILE A 50 -3.03 10.83 9.02
C ILE A 50 -4.00 9.93 9.78
N ILE A 51 -4.88 9.27 9.04
CA ILE A 51 -5.88 8.35 9.59
C ILE A 51 -5.57 6.97 9.03
N SER A 52 -5.53 5.97 9.90
CA SER A 52 -5.29 4.56 9.57
C SER A 52 -6.43 3.71 10.15
N GLY A 53 -6.85 2.68 9.42
CA GLY A 53 -7.96 1.80 9.80
C GLY A 53 -9.01 1.68 8.70
N GLN A 54 -9.88 0.67 8.80
CA GLN A 54 -11.03 0.52 7.90
C GLN A 54 -12.00 1.68 8.15
N THR A 55 -12.05 2.66 7.25
CA THR A 55 -13.23 3.49 7.12
C THR A 55 -14.28 2.64 6.42
N TYR A 56 -15.06 1.87 7.20
CA TYR A 56 -16.24 1.19 6.67
C TYR A 56 -17.12 2.27 6.00
N SER A 57 -17.34 2.12 4.69
CA SER A 57 -18.46 2.76 4.01
C SER A 57 -19.66 1.83 4.11
#